data_AF-A0A3M6F958-F1
#
_entry.id   AF-A0A3M6F958-F1
#
_cell.length_a   1.000
_cell.length_b   1.000
_cell.length_c   1.000
_cell.angle_alpha   90.00
_cell.angle_beta   90.00
_cell.angle_gamma   90.00
#
_symmetry.space_group_name_H-M   'P 1'
#
loop_
_entity.id
_entity.type
_entity.pdbx_description
1 polymer ?
#
loop_
_entity_poly.entity_id
_entity_poly.type
_entity_poly.pdbx_seq_one_letter_code
_entity_poly.pdbx_strand_id
1 'polypeptide(L)'
;MNDETDDYEDFYERPSLVEDRSHRNHWLNRASDLHASAGAIWYSMRGGNHREITETLGFSEGFCMSTACSPVYHMLCGLALEVIMKAVLVSRDVPFPKNHDLNDLAELVGMKRNENEQRILRFYQASVVWAGRYPIPKKANDQKLREYWDLAHKVLTKPKAIGKETVLKFYVSSGATAWDKFNALYGSYSSLFDHHYPVPREI
;
A
#
# COMPACT_ATOMS: atom_id res chain seq x y z
N MET A 1 -57.12 -29.44 -4.72
CA MET A 1 -55.69 -29.25 -5.08
C MET A 1 -55.13 -28.37 -3.98
N ASN A 2 -54.44 -29.00 -3.02
CA ASN A 2 -53.72 -28.26 -1.99
C ASN A 2 -52.51 -27.62 -2.68
N ASP A 3 -52.47 -26.30 -2.64
CA ASP A 3 -51.30 -25.51 -3.02
C ASP A 3 -50.35 -25.54 -1.82
N GLU A 4 -49.63 -26.65 -1.67
CA GLU A 4 -48.52 -26.77 -0.72
C GLU A 4 -47.31 -26.07 -1.35
N THR A 5 -47.34 -24.75 -1.36
CA THR A 5 -46.10 -23.97 -1.36
C THR A 5 -45.52 -24.12 0.04
N ASP A 6 -44.69 -25.14 0.23
CA ASP A 6 -43.80 -25.26 1.38
C ASP A 6 -43.11 -23.91 1.59
N ASP A 7 -43.46 -23.25 2.70
CA ASP A 7 -42.71 -22.15 3.28
C ASP A 7 -41.30 -22.66 3.56
N TYR A 8 -40.40 -22.45 2.59
CA TYR A 8 -38.97 -22.46 2.86
C TYR A 8 -38.70 -21.24 3.74
N GLU A 9 -38.92 -21.38 5.04
CA GLU A 9 -38.35 -20.50 6.03
C GLU A 9 -36.83 -20.51 5.82
N ASP A 10 -36.33 -19.43 5.22
CA ASP A 10 -34.92 -19.18 5.01
C ASP A 10 -34.29 -18.94 6.39
N PHE A 11 -33.97 -20.03 7.10
CA PHE A 11 -33.40 -20.05 8.45
C PHE A 11 -31.98 -19.44 8.55
N TYR A 12 -31.50 -18.81 7.49
CA TYR A 12 -30.23 -18.12 7.46
C TYR A 12 -30.46 -16.61 7.47
N GLU A 13 -30.16 -15.96 8.59
CA GLU A 13 -30.05 -14.51 8.62
C GLU A 13 -29.00 -14.07 7.60
N ARG A 14 -29.46 -13.48 6.49
CA ARG A 14 -28.58 -12.95 5.47
C ARG A 14 -27.72 -11.83 6.08
N PRO A 15 -26.39 -11.85 5.89
CA PRO A 15 -25.54 -10.76 6.34
C PRO A 15 -26.01 -9.43 5.76
N SER A 16 -25.86 -8.35 6.54
CA SER A 16 -26.09 -7.00 6.03
C SER A 16 -25.16 -6.71 4.84
N LEU A 17 -25.54 -5.77 3.98
CA LEU A 17 -24.71 -5.35 2.85
C LEU A 17 -23.30 -4.86 3.28
N VAL A 18 -23.16 -4.41 4.53
CA VAL A 18 -21.87 -3.98 5.10
C VAL A 18 -21.02 -5.17 5.53
N GLU A 19 -21.64 -6.20 6.10
CA GLU A 19 -20.97 -7.45 6.47
C GLU A 19 -20.58 -8.24 5.23
N ASP A 20 -21.45 -8.30 4.22
CA ASP A 20 -21.15 -8.91 2.92
C ASP A 20 -19.97 -8.20 2.23
N ARG A 21 -19.93 -6.88 2.28
CA ARG A 21 -18.78 -6.08 1.78
C ARG A 21 -17.49 -6.31 2.57
N SER A 22 -17.56 -6.84 3.78
CA SER A 22 -16.41 -7.18 4.61
C SER A 22 -15.82 -8.57 4.29
N HIS A 23 -16.38 -9.29 3.31
CA HIS A 23 -15.88 -10.58 2.85
C HIS A 23 -14.39 -10.50 2.46
N ARG A 24 -13.61 -11.52 2.85
CA ARG A 24 -12.14 -11.56 2.67
C ARG A 24 -11.67 -11.26 1.24
N ASN A 25 -12.43 -11.70 0.22
CA ASN A 25 -12.07 -11.48 -1.18
C ASN A 25 -12.19 -10.00 -1.56
N HIS A 26 -13.08 -9.23 -0.94
CA HIS A 26 -13.15 -7.78 -1.17
C HIS A 26 -11.90 -7.06 -0.65
N TRP A 27 -11.35 -7.52 0.48
CA TRP A 27 -10.08 -7.00 0.99
C TRP A 27 -8.91 -7.30 0.04
N LEU A 28 -8.81 -8.56 -0.43
CA LEU A 28 -7.77 -8.95 -1.38
C LEU A 28 -7.89 -8.19 -2.71
N ASN A 29 -9.11 -8.06 -3.25
CA ASN A 29 -9.37 -7.31 -4.48
C ASN A 29 -8.99 -5.83 -4.28
N ARG A 30 -9.37 -5.23 -3.16
CA ARG A 30 -9.01 -3.83 -2.87
C ARG A 30 -7.50 -3.62 -2.74
N ALA A 31 -6.78 -4.56 -2.11
CA ALA A 31 -5.33 -4.51 -2.07
C ALA A 31 -4.73 -4.59 -3.48
N SER A 32 -5.28 -5.47 -4.31
CA SER A 32 -4.85 -5.68 -5.71
C SER A 32 -5.12 -4.45 -6.59
N ASP A 33 -6.26 -3.77 -6.42
CA ASP A 33 -6.58 -2.52 -7.12
C ASP A 33 -5.53 -1.43 -6.84
N LEU A 34 -5.17 -1.27 -5.56
CA LEU A 34 -4.17 -0.29 -5.12
C LEU A 34 -2.77 -0.64 -5.63
N HIS A 35 -2.41 -1.92 -5.57
CA HIS A 35 -1.14 -2.44 -6.08
C HIS A 35 -1.01 -2.21 -7.60
N ALA A 36 -2.03 -2.57 -8.38
CA ALA A 36 -2.06 -2.35 -9.83
C ALA A 36 -1.97 -0.86 -10.18
N SER A 37 -2.70 -0.02 -9.45
CA SER A 37 -2.66 1.44 -9.63
C SER A 37 -1.27 2.03 -9.33
N ALA A 38 -0.60 1.57 -8.28
CA ALA A 38 0.77 1.97 -7.99
C ALA A 38 1.74 1.57 -9.12
N GLY A 39 1.56 0.37 -9.69
CA GLY A 39 2.33 -0.10 -10.84
C GLY A 39 2.14 0.79 -12.06
N ALA A 40 0.88 1.09 -12.41
CA ALA A 40 0.56 1.99 -13.52
C ALA A 40 1.25 3.36 -13.35
N ILE A 41 1.21 3.95 -12.15
CA ILE A 41 1.90 5.21 -11.87
C ILE A 41 3.42 5.06 -12.03
N TRP A 42 4.03 3.99 -11.50
CA TRP A 42 5.46 3.77 -11.65
C TRP A 42 5.90 3.72 -13.11
N TYR A 43 5.19 2.96 -13.94
CA TYR A 43 5.50 2.85 -15.36
C TYR A 43 5.24 4.17 -16.11
N SER A 44 4.25 4.96 -15.70
CA SER A 44 4.07 6.32 -16.24
C SER A 44 5.19 7.29 -15.86
N MET A 45 5.82 7.11 -14.68
CA MET A 45 6.95 7.94 -14.23
C MET A 45 8.30 7.56 -14.86
N ARG A 46 8.51 6.27 -15.13
CA ARG A 46 9.83 5.69 -15.45
C ARG A 46 9.88 4.98 -16.80
N GLY A 47 8.75 4.86 -17.49
CA GLY A 47 8.68 4.35 -18.86
C GLY A 47 9.35 5.28 -19.86
N GLY A 48 9.77 4.73 -21.00
CA GLY A 48 10.34 5.52 -22.10
C GLY A 48 9.32 6.43 -22.80
N ASN A 49 8.04 6.32 -22.45
CA ASN A 49 6.91 7.03 -23.05
C ASN A 49 6.37 8.19 -22.19
N HIS A 50 7.13 8.69 -21.21
CA HIS A 50 6.73 9.83 -20.35
C HIS A 50 6.21 11.04 -21.15
N ARG A 51 6.85 11.37 -22.28
CA ARG A 51 6.42 12.49 -23.15
C ARG A 51 5.03 12.26 -23.76
N GLU A 52 4.80 11.09 -24.35
CA GLU A 52 3.53 10.70 -24.95
C GLU A 52 2.40 10.69 -23.90
N ILE A 53 2.66 10.18 -22.70
CA ILE A 53 1.69 10.19 -21.60
C ILE A 53 1.36 11.63 -21.20
N THR A 54 2.36 12.49 -21.09
CA THR A 54 2.20 13.90 -20.73
C THR A 54 1.35 14.65 -21.76
N GLU A 55 1.63 14.44 -23.05
CA GLU A 55 0.87 15.00 -24.17
C GLU A 55 -0.58 14.49 -24.18
N THR A 56 -0.78 13.18 -24.01
CA THR A 56 -2.11 12.54 -23.99
C THR A 56 -2.98 13.06 -22.84
N LEU A 57 -2.37 13.32 -21.67
CA LEU A 57 -3.06 13.89 -20.52
C LEU A 57 -3.28 15.41 -20.62
N GLY A 58 -2.77 16.06 -21.67
CA GLY A 58 -2.94 17.50 -21.90
C GLY A 58 -2.10 18.38 -20.97
N PHE A 59 -1.00 17.87 -20.43
CA PHE A 59 -0.10 18.65 -19.58
C PHE A 59 0.84 19.53 -20.41
N SER A 60 1.33 20.61 -19.80
CA SER A 60 2.22 21.57 -20.46
C SER A 60 3.61 21.00 -20.76
N GLU A 61 4.29 21.61 -21.71
CA GLU A 61 5.70 21.34 -21.98
C GLU A 61 6.53 21.55 -20.69
N GLY A 62 7.43 20.60 -20.40
CA GLY A 62 8.23 20.58 -19.17
C GLY A 62 7.58 19.89 -17.97
N PHE A 63 6.36 19.37 -18.06
CA PHE A 63 5.75 18.59 -16.98
C PHE A 63 6.53 17.28 -16.74
N CYS A 64 6.89 17.04 -15.47
CA CYS A 64 7.68 15.89 -15.05
C CYS A 64 6.83 14.91 -14.23
N MET A 65 6.37 13.81 -14.83
CA MET A 65 5.58 12.78 -14.15
C MET A 65 6.36 12.19 -12.98
N SER A 66 7.68 12.02 -13.13
CA SER A 66 8.51 11.47 -12.05
C SER A 66 8.53 12.33 -10.78
N THR A 67 8.35 13.65 -10.91
CA THR A 67 8.20 14.57 -9.78
C THR A 67 6.76 14.61 -9.28
N ALA A 68 5.79 14.75 -10.19
CA ALA A 68 4.39 14.95 -9.85
C ALA A 68 3.75 13.69 -9.24
N CYS A 69 4.08 12.51 -9.75
CA CYS A 69 3.40 11.27 -9.38
C CYS A 69 4.12 10.49 -8.27
N SER A 70 5.37 10.81 -7.92
CA SER A 70 6.12 10.06 -6.90
C SER A 70 5.42 10.04 -5.53
N PRO A 71 4.87 11.15 -5.01
CA PRO A 71 4.17 11.12 -3.72
C PRO A 71 2.94 10.19 -3.76
N VAL A 72 2.16 10.25 -4.86
CA VAL A 72 0.96 9.43 -5.03
C VAL A 72 1.33 7.96 -5.17
N TYR A 73 2.40 7.64 -5.90
CA TYR A 73 2.95 6.28 -5.98
C TYR A 73 3.24 5.71 -4.60
N HIS A 74 4.01 6.42 -3.77
CA HIS A 74 4.37 5.95 -2.42
C HIS A 74 3.15 5.85 -1.50
N MET A 75 2.18 6.76 -1.61
CA MET A 75 0.91 6.67 -0.90
C MET A 75 0.16 5.38 -1.27
N LEU A 76 0.00 5.10 -2.56
CA LEU A 76 -0.70 3.89 -3.02
C LEU A 76 0.04 2.62 -2.57
N CYS A 77 1.37 2.63 -2.58
CA CYS A 77 2.17 1.53 -2.02
C CYS A 77 1.86 1.28 -0.54
N GLY A 78 1.80 2.34 0.28
CA GLY A 78 1.47 2.22 1.70
C GLY A 78 0.05 1.72 1.95
N LEU A 79 -0.92 2.22 1.20
CA LEU A 79 -2.31 1.74 1.26
C LEU A 79 -2.41 0.27 0.82
N ALA A 80 -1.75 -0.12 -0.27
CA ALA A 80 -1.75 -1.50 -0.75
C ALA A 80 -1.19 -2.46 0.32
N LEU A 81 -0.08 -2.09 0.97
CA LEU A 81 0.53 -2.85 2.06
C LEU A 81 -0.40 -2.97 3.28
N GLU A 82 -1.02 -1.87 3.70
CA GLU A 82 -1.97 -1.89 4.81
C GLU A 82 -3.13 -2.85 4.54
N VAL A 83 -3.73 -2.73 3.35
CA VAL A 83 -4.92 -3.50 2.98
C VAL A 83 -4.58 -4.97 2.79
N ILE A 84 -3.46 -5.33 2.15
CA ILE A 84 -3.09 -6.75 1.97
C ILE A 84 -2.81 -7.43 3.31
N MET A 85 -2.12 -6.76 4.24
CA MET A 85 -1.87 -7.34 5.57
C MET A 85 -3.18 -7.52 6.36
N LYS A 86 -4.11 -6.56 6.27
CA LYS A 86 -5.45 -6.73 6.85
C LYS A 86 -6.24 -7.85 6.16
N ALA A 87 -6.12 -7.99 4.84
CA ALA A 87 -6.75 -9.09 4.09
C ALA A 87 -6.24 -10.45 4.56
N VAL A 88 -4.94 -10.58 4.81
CA VAL A 88 -4.34 -11.79 5.38
C VAL A 88 -4.93 -12.12 6.75
N LEU A 89 -5.07 -11.13 7.64
CA LEU A 89 -5.69 -11.35 8.95
C LEU A 89 -7.16 -11.80 8.81
N VAL A 90 -7.94 -11.11 7.98
CA VAL A 90 -9.35 -11.46 7.73
C VAL A 90 -9.48 -12.86 7.12
N SER A 91 -8.56 -13.27 6.24
CA SER A 91 -8.56 -14.62 5.66
C SER A 91 -8.34 -15.73 6.70
N ARG A 92 -7.76 -15.40 7.86
CA ARG A 92 -7.47 -16.30 8.97
C ARG A 92 -8.53 -16.22 10.09
N ASP A 93 -9.71 -15.67 9.78
CA ASP A 93 -10.77 -15.37 10.76
C ASP A 93 -10.32 -14.46 11.93
N VAL A 94 -9.22 -13.71 11.75
CA VAL A 94 -8.75 -12.73 12.74
C VAL A 94 -9.38 -11.38 12.41
N PRO A 95 -10.07 -10.72 13.38
CA PRO A 95 -10.59 -9.38 13.16
C PRO A 95 -9.49 -8.41 12.73
N PHE A 96 -9.76 -7.59 11.71
CA PHE A 96 -8.77 -6.61 11.27
C PHE A 96 -8.54 -5.56 12.35
N PRO A 97 -7.28 -5.24 12.68
CA PRO A 97 -6.99 -4.23 13.69
C PRO A 97 -7.34 -2.84 13.16
N LYS A 98 -7.77 -1.96 14.09
CA LYS A 98 -8.04 -0.55 13.80
C LYS A 98 -6.75 0.29 13.70
N ASN A 99 -5.59 -0.30 14.03
CA ASN A 99 -4.32 0.37 13.81
C ASN A 99 -4.01 0.48 12.31
N HIS A 100 -3.15 1.43 11.98
CA HIS A 100 -2.64 1.67 10.62
C HIS A 100 -1.12 1.53 10.59
N ASP A 101 -0.53 0.97 11.65
CA ASP A 101 0.92 0.81 11.74
C ASP A 101 1.36 -0.41 10.93
N LEU A 102 2.17 -0.18 9.89
CA LEU A 102 2.59 -1.24 8.98
C LEU A 102 3.56 -2.23 9.65
N ASN A 103 4.30 -1.81 10.67
CA ASN A 103 5.15 -2.74 11.44
C ASN A 103 4.29 -3.56 12.42
N ASP A 104 3.29 -2.98 13.08
CA ASP A 104 2.42 -3.81 13.92
C ASP A 104 1.66 -4.84 13.05
N LEU A 105 1.13 -4.41 11.91
CA LEU A 105 0.42 -5.29 10.97
C LEU A 105 1.31 -6.42 10.45
N ALA A 106 2.54 -6.12 10.05
CA ALA A 106 3.44 -7.16 9.55
C ALA A 106 3.83 -8.16 10.65
N GLU A 107 3.79 -7.76 11.93
CA GLU A 107 4.05 -8.67 13.05
C GLU A 107 2.86 -9.62 13.26
N LEU A 108 1.65 -9.07 13.23
CA LEU A 108 0.41 -9.82 13.37
C LEU A 108 0.23 -10.89 12.28
N VAL A 109 0.70 -10.62 11.06
CA VAL A 109 0.66 -11.64 9.98
C VAL A 109 1.81 -12.66 10.06
N GLY A 110 2.73 -12.50 11.02
CA GLY A 110 3.82 -13.44 11.30
C GLY A 110 5.15 -13.14 10.59
N MET A 111 5.32 -11.94 10.02
CA MET A 111 6.52 -11.58 9.27
C MET A 111 7.57 -10.90 10.16
N LYS A 112 8.75 -11.51 10.25
CA LYS A 112 9.93 -10.88 10.87
C LYS A 112 10.53 -9.87 9.89
N ARG A 113 11.02 -8.74 10.41
CA ARG A 113 11.67 -7.69 9.61
C ARG A 113 12.97 -7.24 10.23
N ASN A 114 13.98 -7.04 9.40
CA ASN A 114 15.19 -6.33 9.79
C ASN A 114 14.93 -4.81 9.88
N GLU A 115 15.90 -4.06 10.41
CA GLU A 115 15.78 -2.62 10.62
C GLU A 115 15.49 -1.82 9.34
N ASN A 116 16.03 -2.26 8.20
CA ASN A 116 15.84 -1.58 6.92
C ASN A 116 14.41 -1.80 6.39
N GLU A 117 13.90 -3.03 6.48
CA GLU A 117 12.51 -3.34 6.14
C GLU A 117 11.53 -2.56 7.02
N GLN A 118 11.79 -2.50 8.34
CA GLN A 118 10.96 -1.69 9.24
C GLN A 118 10.98 -0.20 8.89
N ARG A 119 12.14 0.31 8.44
CA ARG A 119 12.27 1.71 7.98
C ARG A 119 11.47 1.95 6.70
N ILE A 120 11.49 1.01 5.76
CA ILE A 120 10.70 1.08 4.51
C ILE A 120 9.20 1.09 4.83
N LEU A 121 8.73 0.22 5.73
CA LEU A 121 7.33 0.21 6.17
C LEU A 121 6.93 1.52 6.84
N ARG A 122 7.77 2.06 7.74
CA ARG A 122 7.54 3.38 8.33
C ARG A 122 7.43 4.48 7.28
N PHE A 123 8.27 4.43 6.24
CA PHE A 123 8.22 5.40 5.16
C PHE A 123 6.89 5.31 4.39
N TYR A 124 6.47 4.12 3.97
CA TYR A 124 5.19 3.95 3.27
C TYR A 124 3.99 4.39 4.11
N GLN A 125 3.98 4.08 5.40
CA GLN A 125 2.98 4.57 6.35
C GLN A 125 2.96 6.10 6.42
N ALA A 126 4.13 6.73 6.53
CA ALA A 126 4.24 8.18 6.55
C ALA A 126 3.79 8.81 5.21
N SER A 127 4.07 8.17 4.07
CA SER A 127 3.59 8.61 2.76
C SER A 127 2.07 8.62 2.68
N VAL A 128 1.35 7.70 3.31
CA VAL A 128 -0.13 7.76 3.37
C VAL A 128 -0.62 9.03 4.06
N VAL A 129 0.07 9.46 5.12
CA VAL A 129 -0.28 10.66 5.87
C VAL A 129 0.09 11.93 5.11
N TRP A 130 1.30 12.01 4.56
CA TRP A 130 1.87 13.23 4.00
C TRP A 130 1.62 13.43 2.50
N ALA A 131 1.44 12.35 1.74
CA ALA A 131 1.06 12.41 0.32
C ALA A 131 -0.44 12.16 0.10
N GLY A 132 -1.23 12.21 1.18
CA GLY A 132 -2.68 12.12 1.15
C GLY A 132 -3.36 13.31 0.47
N ARG A 133 -4.69 13.37 0.59
CA ARG A 133 -5.55 14.35 -0.11
C ARG A 133 -5.18 15.82 0.12
N TYR A 134 -4.60 16.15 1.27
CA TYR A 134 -4.27 17.52 1.66
C TYR A 134 -2.76 17.67 1.87
N PRO A 135 -2.15 18.80 1.44
CA PRO A 135 -0.72 19.05 1.63
C PRO A 135 -0.27 19.08 3.11
N ILE A 136 -1.21 19.35 4.03
CA ILE A 136 -0.95 19.44 5.47
C ILE A 136 -1.91 18.50 6.21
N PRO A 137 -1.40 17.47 6.90
CA PRO A 137 -2.21 16.59 7.74
C PRO A 137 -2.87 17.33 8.91
N LYS A 138 -4.02 16.81 9.39
CA LYS A 138 -4.80 17.43 10.48
C LYS A 138 -4.01 17.69 11.78
N LYS A 139 -3.01 16.85 12.09
CA LYS A 139 -2.17 16.97 13.31
C LYS A 139 -0.70 17.22 12.95
N ALA A 140 -0.45 18.06 11.96
CA ALA A 140 0.88 18.42 11.52
C ALA A 140 1.54 19.45 12.45
N ASN A 141 2.86 19.36 12.58
CA ASN A 141 3.73 20.39 13.15
C ASN A 141 5.12 20.27 12.50
N ASP A 142 5.98 21.27 12.72
CA ASP A 142 7.31 21.32 12.12
C ASP A 142 8.17 20.09 12.44
N GLN A 143 8.06 19.57 13.67
CA GLN A 143 8.82 18.40 14.09
C GLN A 143 8.45 17.17 13.28
N LYS A 144 7.15 16.90 13.10
CA LYS A 144 6.68 15.75 12.31
C LYS A 144 7.02 15.87 10.83
N LEU A 145 7.02 17.09 10.29
CA LEU A 145 7.44 17.32 8.90
C LEU A 145 8.94 17.04 8.73
N ARG A 146 9.77 17.51 9.68
CA ARG A 146 11.21 17.22 9.70
C ARG A 146 11.49 15.72 9.82
N GLU A 147 10.77 15.02 10.69
CA GLU A 147 10.86 13.56 10.85
C GLU A 147 10.50 12.83 9.56
N TYR A 148 9.44 13.26 8.87
CA TYR A 148 9.07 12.69 7.56
C TYR A 148 10.17 12.90 6.52
N TRP A 149 10.72 14.12 6.41
CA TRP A 149 11.80 14.39 5.44
C TRP A 149 13.09 13.65 5.77
N ASP A 150 13.46 13.52 7.04
CA ASP A 150 14.61 12.73 7.46
C ASP A 150 14.42 11.23 7.13
N LEU A 151 13.24 10.69 7.42
CA LEU A 151 12.88 9.33 7.04
C LEU A 151 12.90 9.13 5.52
N ALA A 152 12.29 10.03 4.77
CA ALA A 152 12.29 10.01 3.32
C ALA A 152 13.71 10.09 2.75
N HIS A 153 14.57 10.96 3.30
CA HIS A 153 15.96 11.06 2.90
C HIS A 153 16.71 9.73 3.13
N LYS A 154 16.57 9.13 4.31
CA LYS A 154 17.19 7.84 4.69
C LYS A 154 16.73 6.67 3.82
N VAL A 155 15.49 6.69 3.34
CA VAL A 155 14.92 5.61 2.52
C VAL A 155 15.17 5.85 1.04
N LEU A 156 14.93 7.07 0.53
CA LEU A 156 14.93 7.37 -0.91
C LEU A 156 16.32 7.68 -1.45
N THR A 157 17.28 8.01 -0.59
CA THR A 157 18.63 8.40 -1.02
C THR A 157 19.72 7.57 -0.37
N LYS A 158 20.87 7.50 -1.04
CA LYS A 158 22.10 6.91 -0.51
C LYS A 158 23.30 7.77 -0.91
N PRO A 159 24.35 7.81 -0.09
CA PRO A 159 25.56 8.54 -0.44
C PRO A 159 26.23 7.94 -1.68
N LYS A 160 26.76 8.81 -2.53
CA LYS A 160 27.61 8.46 -3.68
C LYS A 160 28.94 9.19 -3.52
N ALA A 161 30.03 8.43 -3.42
CA ALA A 161 31.37 9.00 -3.43
C ALA A 161 31.68 9.53 -4.83
N ILE A 162 32.22 10.76 -4.90
CA ILE A 162 32.79 11.33 -6.13
C ILE A 162 34.25 11.67 -5.83
N GLY A 163 35.15 10.78 -6.26
CA GLY A 163 36.59 10.92 -6.04
C GLY A 163 37.03 10.68 -4.59
N LYS A 164 38.34 10.44 -4.40
CA LYS A 164 38.95 10.19 -3.08
C LYS A 164 39.23 11.46 -2.27
N GLU A 165 39.09 12.65 -2.86
CA GLU A 165 39.62 13.91 -2.31
C GLU A 165 38.57 15.02 -2.05
N THR A 166 37.27 14.74 -2.15
CA THR A 166 36.25 15.77 -1.90
C THR A 166 35.56 15.61 -0.55
N VAL A 167 35.33 16.72 0.15
CA VAL A 167 34.60 16.79 1.44
C VAL A 167 33.06 16.75 1.23
N LEU A 168 32.61 16.90 -0.02
CA LEU A 168 31.20 16.96 -0.39
C LEU A 168 30.59 15.55 -0.50
N LYS A 169 29.52 15.30 0.26
CA LYS A 169 28.71 14.07 0.15
C LYS A 169 27.58 14.29 -0.83
N PHE A 170 27.63 13.61 -1.98
CA PHE A 170 26.52 13.59 -2.93
C PHE A 170 25.54 12.48 -2.59
N TYR A 171 24.26 12.70 -2.90
CA TYR A 171 23.21 11.71 -2.70
C TYR A 171 22.59 11.34 -4.04
N VAL A 172 22.34 10.05 -4.22
CA VAL A 172 21.62 9.50 -5.37
C VAL A 172 20.42 8.70 -4.89
N SER A 173 19.50 8.38 -5.80
CA SER A 173 18.38 7.49 -5.47
C SER A 173 18.91 6.16 -4.91
N SER A 174 18.32 5.73 -3.80
CA SER A 174 18.66 4.45 -3.19
C SER A 174 18.21 3.26 -4.05
N GLY A 175 17.06 3.43 -4.74
CA GLY A 175 16.30 2.35 -5.39
C GLY A 175 15.44 1.53 -4.43
N ALA A 176 15.39 1.88 -3.13
CA ALA A 176 14.72 1.07 -2.11
C ALA A 176 13.20 0.96 -2.32
N THR A 177 12.59 1.94 -2.98
CA THR A 177 11.16 1.98 -3.30
C THR A 177 10.91 1.79 -4.79
N ALA A 178 11.84 1.16 -5.52
CA ALA A 178 11.61 0.85 -6.92
C ALA A 178 10.51 -0.20 -7.07
N TRP A 179 9.85 -0.24 -8.23
CA TRP A 179 8.72 -1.14 -8.46
C TRP A 179 9.05 -2.61 -8.20
N ASP A 180 10.23 -3.09 -8.64
CA ASP A 180 10.65 -4.47 -8.39
C ASP A 180 10.72 -4.78 -6.88
N LYS A 181 11.25 -3.84 -6.09
CA LYS A 181 11.35 -3.96 -4.62
C LYS A 181 9.99 -3.93 -3.96
N PHE A 182 9.16 -2.97 -4.35
CA PHE A 182 7.81 -2.85 -3.82
C PHE A 182 6.94 -4.05 -4.18
N ASN A 183 6.95 -4.48 -5.44
CA ASN A 183 6.18 -5.64 -5.92
C ASN A 183 6.61 -6.93 -5.22
N ALA A 184 7.91 -7.13 -5.00
CA ALA A 184 8.41 -8.27 -4.22
C ALA A 184 7.94 -8.21 -2.76
N LEU A 185 7.99 -7.03 -2.13
CA LEU A 185 7.50 -6.81 -0.75
C LEU A 185 5.99 -7.04 -0.65
N TYR A 186 5.20 -6.52 -1.59
CA TYR A 186 3.76 -6.76 -1.64
C TYR A 186 3.46 -8.25 -1.83
N GLY A 187 4.18 -8.91 -2.75
CA GLY A 187 4.05 -10.33 -3.02
C GLY A 187 4.33 -11.21 -1.81
N SER A 188 5.32 -10.85 -0.98
CA SER A 188 5.62 -11.61 0.24
C SER A 188 4.44 -11.60 1.22
N TYR A 189 3.78 -10.46 1.43
CA TYR A 189 2.56 -10.39 2.24
C TYR A 189 1.35 -11.06 1.55
N SER A 190 1.17 -10.85 0.24
CA SER A 190 0.04 -11.44 -0.48
C SER A 190 0.08 -12.96 -0.48
N SER A 191 1.27 -13.57 -0.48
CA SER A 191 1.43 -15.02 -0.43
C SER A 191 0.93 -15.67 0.86
N LEU A 192 0.71 -14.87 1.91
CA LEU A 192 0.22 -15.31 3.20
C LEU A 192 -1.30 -15.39 3.31
N PHE A 193 -2.02 -14.93 2.26
CA PHE A 193 -3.48 -14.93 2.23
C PHE A 193 -4.01 -16.35 2.15
N ASP A 194 -4.96 -16.70 3.02
CA ASP A 194 -5.58 -18.01 3.02
C ASP A 194 -6.69 -18.10 1.97
N HIS A 195 -6.45 -18.93 0.94
CA HIS A 195 -7.41 -19.18 -0.13
C HIS A 195 -8.45 -20.24 0.22
N HIS A 196 -8.28 -21.01 1.31
CA HIS A 196 -9.23 -22.04 1.70
C HIS A 196 -10.55 -21.40 2.14
N TYR A 197 -11.68 -21.90 1.63
CA TYR A 197 -13.00 -21.50 2.14
C TYR A 197 -13.16 -22.01 3.58
N PRO A 198 -13.60 -21.20 4.55
CA PRO A 198 -13.94 -21.73 5.86
C PRO A 198 -15.05 -22.76 5.68
N VAL A 199 -14.94 -23.86 6.43
CA VAL A 199 -16.04 -24.79 6.64
C VAL A 199 -17.21 -23.97 7.20
N PRO A 200 -18.45 -24.15 6.72
CA PRO A 200 -19.61 -23.46 7.29
C PRO A 200 -19.61 -23.63 8.81
N ARG A 201 -19.76 -22.52 9.54
CA ARG A 201 -19.90 -22.60 11.00
C ARG A 201 -21.23 -23.31 11.28
N GLU A 202 -21.17 -24.51 11.85
CA GLU A 202 -22.34 -25.10 12.50
C GLU A 202 -22.73 -24.17 13.66
N ILE A 203 -23.98 -23.68 13.62
CA ILE A 203 -24.59 -22.84 14.66
C ILE A 203 -25.23 -23.75 15.70
#